data_AF-A0A7S3C5Z9-F1
#
_entry.id   AF-A0A7S3C5Z9-F1
#
_cell.length_a   1.000
_cell.length_b   1.000
_cell.length_c   1.000
_cell.angle_alpha   90.00
_cell.angle_beta   90.00
_cell.angle_gamma   90.00
#
_symmetry.space_group_name_H-M   'P 1'
#
loop_
_entity.id
_entity.type
_entity.pdbx_description
1 polymer ?
#
loop_
_entity_poly.entity_id
_entity_poly.type
_entity_poly.pdbx_seq_one_letter_code
_entity_poly.pdbx_strand_id
1 'polypeptide(L)'
;LLDAWREELRGAHSQEARAHWWTESHWVPAEALGPSTLLGATVAHLCAHLVPELASDLSGVEFWIQRRKPSAGLQAHWDCDEDQGRVNGQLLCPIASTVLYLSGVGGPTLILGSRPGPPPMHTEREDSVAAWFVWPRSGQAVAFRGDMLHAVVGLATPPPEAPGTACEPSQPALRETIVFNFWLARPAGLDDIPAVLLPPACPARCASAQLQPNDTPFASSCVDAAVRPSGREGCAGEEEGCAPPLADCVKRTLLLGMFDRTCLLTCQTPAVEGGEQTRTAHNVSAVQTWATSVAISPHTSV
;
A
#
# COMPACT_ATOMS: atom_id res chain seq x y z
N LEU A 1 14.57 -0.75 -13.70
CA LEU A 1 14.35 -0.62 -12.22
C LEU A 1 13.90 -1.94 -11.60
N LEU A 2 12.77 -2.53 -12.02
CA LEU A 2 12.26 -3.80 -11.48
C LEU A 2 13.32 -4.93 -11.42
N ASP A 3 14.01 -5.19 -12.52
CA ASP A 3 15.01 -6.28 -12.55
C ASP A 3 16.21 -6.00 -11.64
N ALA A 4 16.59 -4.73 -11.47
CA ALA A 4 17.65 -4.35 -10.55
C ALA A 4 17.24 -4.59 -9.09
N TRP A 5 16.00 -4.25 -8.72
CA TRP A 5 15.47 -4.60 -7.40
C TRP A 5 15.40 -6.10 -7.16
N ARG A 6 14.95 -6.86 -8.15
CA ARG A 6 14.92 -8.33 -8.06
C ARG A 6 16.31 -8.92 -7.87
N GLU A 7 17.31 -8.38 -8.56
CA GLU A 7 18.71 -8.78 -8.37
C GLU A 7 19.18 -8.49 -6.94
N GLU A 8 18.94 -7.28 -6.43
CA GLU A 8 19.30 -6.89 -5.06
C GLU A 8 18.63 -7.77 -3.99
N LEU A 9 17.44 -8.29 -4.29
CA LEU A 9 16.71 -9.20 -3.41
C LEU A 9 17.12 -10.68 -3.55
N ARG A 10 17.95 -11.03 -4.55
CA ARG A 10 18.48 -12.39 -4.62
C ARG A 10 19.39 -12.63 -3.42
N GLY A 11 19.08 -13.66 -2.65
CA GLY A 11 19.85 -13.98 -1.44
C GLY A 11 19.51 -13.13 -0.23
N ALA A 12 18.43 -12.35 -0.25
CA ALA A 12 17.96 -11.52 0.88
C ALA A 12 17.66 -12.28 2.19
N HIS A 13 17.77 -13.61 2.19
CA HIS A 13 17.69 -14.44 3.39
C HIS A 13 19.00 -14.47 4.19
N SER A 14 20.13 -14.04 3.60
CA SER A 14 21.42 -13.93 4.27
C SER A 14 21.53 -12.59 4.99
N GLN A 15 22.03 -12.58 6.23
CA GLN A 15 22.31 -11.35 6.99
C GLN A 15 23.37 -10.46 6.32
N GLU A 16 24.20 -11.04 5.45
CA GLU A 16 25.20 -10.32 4.66
C GLU A 16 24.58 -9.55 3.48
N ALA A 17 23.36 -9.92 3.06
CA ALA A 17 22.69 -9.24 1.97
C ALA A 17 22.10 -7.91 2.45
N ARG A 18 22.32 -6.82 1.70
CA ARG A 18 21.71 -5.50 2.00
C ARG A 18 20.20 -5.59 2.22
N ALA A 19 19.53 -6.38 1.39
CA ALA A 19 18.08 -6.57 1.44
C ALA A 19 17.56 -7.21 2.73
N HIS A 20 18.42 -7.88 3.51
CA HIS A 20 18.06 -8.33 4.86
C HIS A 20 17.71 -7.16 5.77
N TRP A 21 18.45 -6.06 5.66
CA TRP A 21 18.32 -4.89 6.52
C TRP A 21 17.19 -3.96 6.09
N TRP A 22 16.67 -4.11 4.88
CA TRP A 22 15.52 -3.35 4.39
C TRP A 22 14.17 -3.89 4.89
N THR A 23 14.13 -4.86 5.81
CA THR A 23 12.86 -5.29 6.42
C THR A 23 12.33 -4.30 7.46
N GLU A 24 13.19 -3.41 7.94
CA GLU A 24 12.87 -2.30 8.83
C GLU A 24 12.72 -1.01 8.02
N SER A 25 12.01 -0.02 8.59
CA SER A 25 11.87 1.31 8.00
C SER A 25 13.16 2.10 8.09
N HIS A 26 13.55 2.74 6.99
CA HIS A 26 14.69 3.64 6.92
C HIS A 26 14.27 5.00 6.40
N TRP A 27 14.81 6.06 7.00
CA TRP A 27 14.68 7.41 6.47
C TRP A 27 15.75 7.70 5.42
N VAL A 28 15.34 8.32 4.31
CA VAL A 28 16.23 8.83 3.27
C VAL A 28 15.89 10.29 2.97
N PRO A 29 16.75 11.24 3.36
CA PRO A 29 16.46 12.66 3.13
C PRO A 29 16.48 12.97 1.63
N ALA A 30 15.69 13.95 1.21
CA ALA A 30 15.50 14.27 -0.21
C ALA A 30 16.81 14.60 -0.93
N GLU A 31 17.76 15.26 -0.24
CA GLU A 31 19.09 15.57 -0.76
C GLU A 31 19.97 14.33 -1.01
N ALA A 32 19.68 13.20 -0.37
CA ALA A 32 20.38 11.93 -0.57
C ALA A 32 19.78 11.10 -1.73
N LEU A 33 18.60 11.48 -2.24
CA LEU A 33 17.90 10.78 -3.33
C LEU A 33 18.49 11.17 -4.70
N GLY A 34 19.75 10.80 -4.93
CA GLY A 34 20.44 10.99 -6.20
C GLY A 34 20.14 9.89 -7.23
N PRO A 35 20.21 10.18 -8.54
CA PRO A 35 19.97 9.20 -9.61
C PRO A 35 21.05 8.11 -9.70
N SER A 36 22.16 8.29 -8.97
CA SER A 36 23.25 7.31 -8.87
C SER A 36 22.91 6.11 -7.98
N THR A 37 21.78 6.14 -7.26
CA THR A 37 21.29 5.02 -6.45
C THR A 37 20.02 4.42 -7.08
N LEU A 38 19.84 3.10 -6.94
CA LEU A 38 18.63 2.43 -7.41
C LEU A 38 17.39 2.96 -6.66
N LEU A 39 17.56 3.30 -5.37
CA LEU A 39 16.52 3.94 -4.57
C LEU A 39 16.13 5.31 -5.14
N GLY A 40 17.09 6.23 -5.29
CA GLY A 40 16.84 7.57 -5.83
C GLY A 40 16.27 7.54 -7.25
N ALA A 41 16.76 6.65 -8.12
CA ALA A 41 16.20 6.44 -9.46
C ALA A 41 14.74 5.93 -9.41
N THR A 42 14.41 5.09 -8.44
CA THR A 42 13.03 4.59 -8.25
C THR A 42 12.13 5.70 -7.72
N VAL A 43 12.56 6.44 -6.69
CA VAL A 43 11.80 7.57 -6.14
C VAL A 43 11.55 8.64 -7.20
N ALA A 44 12.55 9.00 -8.00
CA ALA A 44 12.40 9.94 -9.10
C ALA A 44 11.35 9.48 -10.12
N HIS A 45 11.33 8.18 -10.46
CA HIS A 45 10.34 7.60 -11.35
C HIS A 45 8.92 7.65 -10.75
N LEU A 46 8.78 7.33 -9.46
CA LEU A 46 7.49 7.39 -8.76
C LEU A 46 6.97 8.84 -8.68
N CYS A 47 7.83 9.80 -8.34
CA CYS A 47 7.46 11.22 -8.34
C CYS A 47 7.01 11.66 -9.73
N ALA A 48 7.77 11.36 -10.78
CA ALA A 48 7.44 11.79 -12.13
C ALA A 48 6.10 11.25 -12.66
N HIS A 49 5.64 10.09 -12.20
CA HIS A 49 4.50 9.39 -12.81
C HIS A 49 3.29 9.19 -11.90
N LEU A 50 3.47 9.16 -10.58
CA LEU A 50 2.39 8.84 -9.63
C LEU A 50 2.06 9.97 -8.67
N VAL A 51 3.06 10.76 -8.29
CA VAL A 51 2.92 11.85 -7.31
C VAL A 51 3.69 13.12 -7.74
N PRO A 52 3.48 13.63 -8.97
CA PRO A 52 4.27 14.74 -9.52
C PRO A 52 4.19 16.02 -8.70
N GLU A 53 3.08 16.23 -8.00
CA GLU A 53 2.83 17.36 -7.12
C GLU A 53 3.73 17.39 -5.87
N LEU A 54 4.36 16.27 -5.49
CA LEU A 54 5.16 16.17 -4.27
C LEU A 54 6.63 16.49 -4.48
N ALA A 55 7.10 16.60 -5.73
CA ALA A 55 8.53 16.66 -6.04
C ALA A 55 9.24 17.89 -5.46
N SER A 56 8.55 19.01 -5.24
CA SER A 56 9.16 20.26 -4.75
C SER A 56 9.24 20.38 -3.22
N ASP A 57 8.33 19.70 -2.50
CA ASP A 57 8.11 19.95 -1.06
C ASP A 57 8.53 18.77 -0.18
N LEU A 58 9.11 17.74 -0.79
CA LEU A 58 9.53 16.52 -0.12
C LEU A 58 10.74 16.78 0.79
N SER A 59 10.61 16.49 2.08
CA SER A 59 11.77 16.47 3.00
C SER A 59 12.57 15.18 2.87
N GLY A 60 11.91 14.09 2.50
CA GLY A 60 12.53 12.80 2.26
C GLY A 60 11.49 11.69 2.16
N VAL A 61 11.98 10.46 2.06
CA VAL A 61 11.17 9.27 1.99
C VAL A 61 11.52 8.32 3.12
N GLU A 62 10.50 7.69 3.68
CA GLU A 62 10.67 6.46 4.45
C GLU A 62 10.53 5.28 3.48
N PHE A 63 11.40 4.28 3.60
CA PHE A 63 11.45 3.12 2.70
C PHE A 63 11.68 1.82 3.48
N TRP A 64 10.99 0.76 3.05
CA TRP A 64 11.26 -0.62 3.48
C TRP A 64 10.73 -1.63 2.45
N ILE A 65 11.10 -2.90 2.64
CA ILE A 65 10.69 -4.04 1.84
C ILE A 65 9.87 -5.00 2.69
N GLN A 66 8.75 -5.45 2.14
CA GLN A 66 7.94 -6.51 2.72
C GLN A 66 8.09 -7.79 1.88
N ARG A 67 8.44 -8.88 2.55
CA ARG A 67 8.51 -10.24 1.96
C ARG A 67 7.59 -11.15 2.76
N ARG A 68 6.37 -11.38 2.26
CA ARG A 68 5.31 -12.07 2.99
C ARG A 68 4.89 -13.34 2.27
N LYS A 69 4.48 -14.37 3.02
CA LYS A 69 3.80 -15.53 2.44
C LYS A 69 2.47 -15.08 1.79
N PRO A 70 1.97 -15.76 0.74
CA PRO A 70 0.72 -15.37 0.08
C PRO A 70 -0.49 -15.32 1.04
N SER A 71 -0.48 -16.17 2.06
CA SER A 71 -1.52 -16.24 3.09
C SER A 71 -1.34 -15.23 4.22
N ALA A 72 -0.17 -14.60 4.34
CA ALA A 72 0.10 -13.63 5.37
C ALA A 72 -0.52 -12.28 4.98
N GLY A 73 -1.52 -11.86 5.76
CA GLY A 73 -2.06 -10.51 5.69
C GLY A 73 -1.17 -9.48 6.38
N LEU A 74 -1.66 -8.24 6.35
CA LEU A 74 -1.19 -7.13 7.17
C LEU A 74 -2.44 -6.47 7.75
N GLN A 75 -2.42 -6.22 9.07
CA GLN A 75 -3.52 -5.58 9.76
C GLN A 75 -3.81 -4.21 9.14
N ALA A 76 -5.05 -3.75 9.24
CA ALA A 76 -5.37 -2.41 8.81
C ALA A 76 -4.65 -1.40 9.72
N HIS A 77 -4.00 -0.40 9.13
CA HIS A 77 -3.24 0.64 9.83
C HIS A 77 -3.18 1.92 8.98
N TRP A 78 -2.83 3.01 9.65
CA TRP A 78 -2.33 4.23 9.01
C TRP A 78 -0.82 4.25 9.22
N ASP A 79 -0.09 4.56 8.15
CA ASP A 79 1.32 4.93 8.32
C ASP A 79 1.36 6.28 9.02
N CYS A 80 2.07 6.36 10.13
CA CYS A 80 2.17 7.58 10.91
C CYS A 80 3.46 7.63 11.72
N ASP A 81 3.83 8.84 12.12
CA ASP A 81 4.83 9.07 13.15
C ASP A 81 4.26 8.61 14.50
N GLU A 82 4.47 7.34 14.82
CA GLU A 82 3.93 6.73 16.04
C GLU A 82 4.52 7.36 17.30
N ASP A 83 5.79 7.77 17.27
CA ASP A 83 6.47 8.38 18.41
C ASP A 83 5.87 9.74 18.72
N GLN A 84 5.69 10.58 17.70
CA GLN A 84 5.01 11.84 17.87
C GLN A 84 3.55 11.63 18.31
N GLY A 85 2.83 10.70 17.68
CA GLY A 85 1.46 10.34 18.03
C GLY A 85 1.29 9.94 19.50
N ARG A 86 2.24 9.19 20.07
CA ARG A 86 2.26 8.83 21.50
C ARG A 86 2.46 10.05 22.40
N VAL A 87 3.30 11.00 21.99
CA VAL A 87 3.66 12.17 22.80
C VAL A 87 2.57 13.24 22.77
N ASN A 88 1.99 13.55 21.60
CA ASN A 88 1.09 14.69 21.43
C ASN A 88 -0.34 14.31 21.00
N GLY A 89 -0.63 13.02 20.77
CA GLY A 89 -1.93 12.54 20.32
C GLY A 89 -2.27 12.88 18.86
N GLN A 90 -1.33 13.43 18.09
CA GLN A 90 -1.51 13.80 16.69
C GLN A 90 -0.81 12.78 15.79
N LEU A 91 -1.59 12.15 14.91
CA LEU A 91 -1.05 11.26 13.89
C LEU A 91 -0.60 12.09 12.71
N LEU A 92 0.70 12.31 12.60
CA LEU A 92 1.30 12.83 11.37
C LEU A 92 1.48 11.67 10.41
N CYS A 93 0.79 11.74 9.27
CA CYS A 93 0.86 10.74 8.21
C CYS A 93 1.75 11.25 7.06
N PRO A 94 2.28 10.34 6.23
CA PRO A 94 2.92 10.73 4.99
C PRO A 94 1.92 11.45 4.08
N ILE A 95 2.43 12.31 3.20
CA ILE A 95 1.61 12.99 2.18
C ILE A 95 1.11 11.99 1.13
N ALA A 96 1.96 11.04 0.77
CA ALA A 96 1.59 9.90 -0.06
C ALA A 96 2.33 8.64 0.37
N SER A 97 1.66 7.52 0.18
CA SER A 97 2.23 6.19 0.32
C SER A 97 2.18 5.48 -1.03
N THR A 98 3.24 4.72 -1.32
CA THR A 98 3.33 3.95 -2.56
C THR A 98 3.75 2.53 -2.29
N VAL A 99 3.19 1.60 -3.07
CA VAL A 99 3.56 0.18 -3.04
C VAL A 99 4.00 -0.22 -4.44
N LEU A 100 5.26 -0.59 -4.59
CA LEU A 100 5.84 -1.19 -5.79
C LEU A 100 5.88 -2.71 -5.62
N TYR A 101 5.18 -3.43 -6.49
CA TYR A 101 5.11 -4.88 -6.48
C TYR A 101 6.26 -5.50 -7.27
N LEU A 102 7.11 -6.28 -6.60
CA LEU A 102 8.21 -7.00 -7.23
C LEU A 102 7.80 -8.39 -7.72
N SER A 103 6.78 -8.98 -7.10
CA SER A 103 6.12 -10.21 -7.52
C SER A 103 4.63 -9.99 -7.79
N GLY A 104 4.01 -10.92 -8.53
CA GLY A 104 2.55 -10.96 -8.74
C GLY A 104 1.83 -11.90 -7.77
N VAL A 105 2.43 -12.16 -6.62
CA VAL A 105 2.02 -13.23 -5.70
C VAL A 105 1.37 -12.65 -4.44
N GLY A 106 0.40 -13.36 -3.87
CA GLY A 106 -0.27 -12.99 -2.63
C GLY A 106 -1.54 -12.18 -2.84
N GLY A 107 -2.14 -11.73 -1.74
CA GLY A 107 -3.39 -10.99 -1.79
C GLY A 107 -3.23 -9.49 -2.04
N PRO A 108 -4.36 -8.80 -2.30
CA PRO A 108 -4.38 -7.41 -2.68
C PRO A 108 -3.99 -6.50 -1.51
N THR A 109 -3.44 -5.34 -1.85
CA THR A 109 -3.44 -4.19 -0.94
C THR A 109 -4.86 -3.63 -0.92
N LEU A 110 -5.45 -3.52 0.26
CA LEU A 110 -6.71 -2.85 0.49
C LEU A 110 -6.41 -1.42 0.95
N ILE A 111 -7.00 -0.44 0.28
CA ILE A 111 -6.95 0.97 0.66
C ILE A 111 -8.38 1.39 0.95
N LEU A 112 -8.59 2.12 2.05
CA LEU A 112 -9.88 2.60 2.51
C LEU A 112 -9.83 4.12 2.62
N GLY A 113 -10.91 4.80 2.22
CA GLY A 113 -11.04 6.26 2.30
C GLY A 113 -11.17 6.81 3.73
N SER A 114 -10.92 5.97 4.74
CA SER A 114 -10.93 6.34 6.15
C SER A 114 -9.61 7.02 6.53
N ARG A 115 -9.70 8.16 7.20
CA ARG A 115 -8.56 8.99 7.61
C ARG A 115 -8.39 8.99 9.14
N PRO A 116 -7.17 9.22 9.65
CA PRO A 116 -6.97 9.39 11.07
C PRO A 116 -7.76 10.60 11.57
N GLY A 117 -8.42 10.43 12.71
CA GLY A 117 -9.25 11.46 13.31
C GLY A 117 -10.02 10.90 14.50
N PRO A 118 -10.63 11.77 15.34
CA PRO A 118 -11.55 11.30 16.35
C PRO A 118 -12.64 10.48 15.66
N PRO A 119 -13.05 9.32 16.23
CA PRO A 119 -14.20 8.61 15.69
C PRO A 119 -15.37 9.61 15.61
N PRO A 120 -16.14 9.61 14.51
CA PRO A 120 -17.29 10.51 14.43
C PRO A 120 -18.13 10.33 15.69
N MET A 121 -18.40 11.43 16.41
CA MET A 121 -19.36 11.39 17.52
C MET A 121 -20.64 10.80 16.96
N HIS A 122 -20.96 9.59 17.39
CA HIS A 122 -22.03 8.76 16.84
C HIS A 122 -23.26 9.57 16.43
N THR A 123 -23.43 9.77 15.12
CA THR A 123 -24.72 10.09 14.52
C THR A 123 -24.97 9.01 13.49
N GLU A 124 -25.55 7.88 13.95
CA GLU A 124 -26.26 6.78 13.26
C GLU A 124 -26.27 6.64 11.72
N ARG A 125 -25.26 7.11 10.99
CA ARG A 125 -25.12 6.90 9.57
C ARG A 125 -24.20 5.72 9.33
N GLU A 126 -24.71 4.79 8.54
CA GLU A 126 -23.90 3.84 7.78
C GLU A 126 -22.92 4.63 6.91
N ASP A 127 -21.78 4.98 7.49
CA ASP A 127 -20.70 5.63 6.76
C ASP A 127 -20.04 4.55 5.89
N SER A 128 -20.61 4.34 4.70
CA SER A 128 -19.94 3.61 3.64
C SER A 128 -18.59 4.28 3.36
N VAL A 129 -17.52 3.50 3.45
CA VAL A 129 -16.16 3.97 3.17
C VAL A 129 -15.76 3.44 1.81
N ALA A 130 -15.35 4.34 0.92
CA ALA A 130 -14.79 3.94 -0.37
C ALA A 130 -13.58 3.01 -0.15
N ALA A 131 -13.50 1.93 -0.94
CA ALA A 131 -12.47 0.92 -0.81
C ALA A 131 -11.88 0.59 -2.18
N TRP A 132 -10.58 0.33 -2.20
CA TRP A 132 -9.83 -0.04 -3.39
C TRP A 132 -9.02 -1.30 -3.11
N PHE A 133 -9.14 -2.28 -4.00
CA PHE A 133 -8.32 -3.49 -3.98
C PHE A 133 -7.31 -3.44 -5.11
N VAL A 134 -6.02 -3.52 -4.75
CA VAL A 134 -4.93 -3.52 -5.73
C VAL A 134 -4.26 -4.87 -5.68
N TRP A 135 -4.58 -5.70 -6.68
CA TRP A 135 -3.97 -7.01 -6.84
C TRP A 135 -2.51 -6.88 -7.25
N PRO A 136 -1.59 -7.65 -6.66
CA PRO A 136 -0.18 -7.57 -7.00
C PRO A 136 0.04 -7.99 -8.45
N ARG A 137 0.71 -7.13 -9.22
CA ARG A 137 1.32 -7.48 -10.50
C ARG A 137 2.76 -7.04 -10.49
N SER A 138 3.67 -7.90 -10.91
CA SER A 138 5.08 -7.54 -10.91
C SER A 138 5.36 -6.32 -11.81
N GLY A 139 6.10 -5.34 -11.26
CA GLY A 139 6.39 -4.06 -11.90
C GLY A 139 5.30 -3.01 -11.73
N GLN A 140 4.14 -3.37 -11.20
CA GLN A 140 3.09 -2.40 -10.90
C GLN A 140 3.47 -1.58 -9.68
N ALA A 141 3.13 -0.29 -9.70
CA ALA A 141 3.14 0.56 -8.54
C ALA A 141 1.75 1.18 -8.35
N VAL A 142 1.38 1.41 -7.09
CA VAL A 142 0.20 2.21 -6.72
C VAL A 142 0.62 3.32 -5.78
N ALA A 143 -0.01 4.49 -5.92
CA ALA A 143 0.09 5.60 -5.00
C ALA A 143 -1.29 5.94 -4.43
N PHE A 144 -1.33 6.30 -3.16
CA PHE A 144 -2.52 6.78 -2.45
C PHE A 144 -2.10 7.81 -1.41
N ARG A 145 -3.07 8.57 -0.89
CA ARG A 145 -2.78 9.55 0.18
C ARG A 145 -2.28 8.81 1.41
N GLY A 146 -1.20 9.30 2.02
CA GLY A 146 -0.59 8.61 3.16
C GLY A 146 -1.44 8.62 4.42
N ASP A 147 -2.49 9.45 4.46
CA ASP A 147 -3.50 9.47 5.52
C ASP A 147 -4.65 8.47 5.31
N MET A 148 -4.56 7.54 4.36
CA MET A 148 -5.60 6.53 4.13
C MET A 148 -5.31 5.23 4.87
N LEU A 149 -6.35 4.67 5.49
CA LEU A 149 -6.30 3.39 6.17
C LEU A 149 -6.06 2.28 5.14
N HIS A 150 -5.09 1.40 5.38
CA HIS A 150 -4.76 0.36 4.42
C HIS A 150 -4.29 -0.93 5.08
N ALA A 151 -4.37 -2.03 4.34
CA ALA A 151 -4.11 -3.39 4.80
C ALA A 151 -3.59 -4.28 3.66
N VAL A 152 -3.13 -5.49 4.01
CA VAL A 152 -2.91 -6.57 3.03
C VAL A 152 -3.84 -7.72 3.35
N VAL A 153 -4.65 -8.11 2.38
CA VAL A 153 -5.62 -9.21 2.57
C VAL A 153 -4.89 -10.54 2.40
N GLY A 154 -4.79 -11.34 3.46
CA GLY A 154 -4.26 -12.70 3.37
C GLY A 154 -5.17 -13.61 2.54
N LEU A 155 -4.60 -14.47 1.70
CA LEU A 155 -5.36 -15.47 0.94
C LEU A 155 -5.34 -16.82 1.67
N ALA A 156 -6.53 -17.42 1.88
CA ALA A 156 -6.64 -18.73 2.54
C ALA A 156 -5.94 -19.85 1.73
N THR A 157 -5.91 -19.70 0.41
CA THR A 157 -5.24 -20.59 -0.54
C THR A 157 -4.34 -19.73 -1.42
N PRO A 158 -3.06 -20.09 -1.64
CA PRO A 158 -2.26 -19.42 -2.65
C PRO A 158 -2.98 -19.52 -4.01
N PRO A 159 -3.00 -18.45 -4.83
CA PRO A 159 -3.57 -18.53 -6.17
C PRO A 159 -2.85 -19.66 -6.94
N PRO A 160 -3.58 -20.43 -7.77
CA PRO A 160 -2.93 -21.44 -8.61
C PRO A 160 -1.82 -20.75 -9.41
N GLU A 161 -0.63 -21.33 -9.38
CA GLU A 161 0.51 -20.81 -10.15
C GLU A 161 0.08 -20.67 -11.61
N ALA A 162 0.43 -19.54 -12.24
CA ALA A 162 0.13 -19.34 -13.64
C ALA A 162 0.73 -20.52 -14.44
N PRO A 163 -0.06 -21.22 -15.28
CA PRO A 163 0.43 -22.40 -15.99
C PRO A 163 1.59 -22.01 -16.92
N GLY A 164 2.79 -22.53 -16.67
CA GLY A 164 3.95 -22.35 -17.55
C GLY A 164 5.33 -22.27 -16.90
N THR A 165 5.45 -22.14 -15.58
CA THR A 165 6.76 -22.04 -14.90
C THR A 165 6.99 -23.23 -13.96
N ALA A 166 7.17 -24.42 -14.52
CA ALA A 166 7.75 -25.55 -13.79
C ALA A 166 9.25 -25.28 -13.58
N CYS A 167 9.57 -24.49 -12.54
CA CYS A 167 10.93 -24.45 -12.02
C CYS A 167 11.05 -25.47 -10.88
N GLU A 168 12.26 -26.03 -10.73
CA GLU A 168 12.79 -26.81 -9.58
C GLU A 168 12.17 -26.39 -8.23
N PRO A 169 12.22 -27.23 -7.15
CA PRO A 169 11.69 -26.94 -5.82
C PRO A 169 12.39 -25.71 -5.20
N SER A 170 12.00 -24.57 -5.73
CA SER A 170 12.55 -23.25 -5.57
C SER A 170 11.69 -22.57 -4.52
N GLN A 171 12.29 -21.65 -3.81
CA GLN A 171 11.78 -21.05 -2.59
C GLN A 171 10.27 -20.72 -2.68
N PRO A 172 9.52 -20.86 -1.57
CA PRO A 172 8.09 -20.59 -1.58
C PRO A 172 7.82 -19.20 -2.16
N ALA A 173 6.89 -19.11 -3.10
CA ALA A 173 6.56 -17.86 -3.76
C ALA A 173 6.14 -16.80 -2.72
N LEU A 174 6.82 -15.66 -2.68
CA LEU A 174 6.57 -14.58 -1.73
C LEU A 174 5.85 -13.42 -2.41
N ARG A 175 4.97 -12.75 -1.66
CA ARG A 175 4.51 -11.39 -1.94
C ARG A 175 5.63 -10.44 -1.57
N GLU A 176 6.32 -9.90 -2.57
CA GLU A 176 7.45 -9.01 -2.40
C GLU A 176 7.05 -7.62 -2.87
N THR A 177 7.09 -6.66 -1.94
CA THR A 177 6.76 -5.26 -2.21
C THR A 177 7.80 -4.35 -1.62
N ILE A 178 8.05 -3.25 -2.32
CA ILE A 178 8.76 -2.10 -1.78
C ILE A 178 7.71 -1.06 -1.42
N VAL A 179 7.81 -0.51 -0.21
CA VAL A 179 6.92 0.56 0.23
C VAL A 179 7.74 1.84 0.37
N PHE A 180 7.17 2.93 -0.12
CA PHE A 180 7.72 4.27 0.08
C PHE A 180 6.65 5.18 0.65
N ASN A 181 6.98 5.85 1.74
CA ASN A 181 6.20 6.92 2.32
C ASN A 181 6.90 8.24 2.08
N PHE A 182 6.19 9.17 1.48
CA PHE A 182 6.67 10.51 1.14
C PHE A 182 6.28 11.46 2.25
N TRP A 183 7.23 12.24 2.77
CA TRP A 183 7.02 13.07 3.95
C TRP A 183 7.43 14.52 3.73
N LEU A 184 6.63 15.46 4.27
CA LEU A 184 6.98 16.88 4.33
C LEU A 184 7.97 17.19 5.45
N ALA A 185 8.09 16.30 6.44
CA ALA A 185 9.05 16.37 7.53
C ALA A 185 9.43 14.96 7.96
N ARG A 186 10.69 14.76 8.38
CA ARG A 186 11.17 13.46 8.89
C ARG A 186 10.33 13.01 10.09
N PRO A 187 9.77 11.78 10.08
CA PRO A 187 9.16 11.18 11.27
C PRO A 187 10.17 10.99 12.40
N ALA A 188 9.73 11.18 13.64
CA ALA A 188 10.52 10.87 14.82
C ALA A 188 10.84 9.36 14.87
N GLY A 189 12.00 9.04 15.44
CA GLY A 189 12.42 7.65 15.68
C GLY A 189 12.92 6.89 14.45
N LEU A 190 12.82 7.44 13.24
CA LEU A 190 13.40 6.80 12.05
C LEU A 190 14.88 7.14 11.90
N ASP A 191 15.74 6.12 11.84
CA ASP A 191 17.17 6.26 11.56
C ASP A 191 17.43 6.54 10.08
N ASP A 192 18.51 7.27 9.80
CA ASP A 192 18.99 7.47 8.43
C ASP A 192 19.46 6.14 7.86
N ILE A 193 19.15 5.87 6.59
CA ILE A 193 19.69 4.71 5.91
C ILE A 193 21.22 4.78 5.89
N PRO A 194 21.94 3.76 6.41
CA PRO A 194 23.38 3.68 6.26
C PRO A 194 23.77 3.71 4.78
N ALA A 195 24.76 4.51 4.39
CA ALA A 195 25.17 4.64 2.99
C ALA A 195 25.54 3.29 2.32
N VAL A 196 26.06 2.34 3.11
CA VAL A 196 26.38 0.98 2.64
C VAL A 196 25.14 0.18 2.21
N LEU A 197 23.96 0.54 2.72
CA LEU A 197 22.68 -0.06 2.40
C LEU A 197 21.99 0.63 1.20
N LEU A 198 22.55 1.69 0.63
CA LEU A 198 22.01 2.29 -0.60
C LEU A 198 22.49 1.48 -1.82
N PRO A 199 21.60 0.79 -2.54
CA PRO A 199 21.99 0.04 -3.72
C PRO A 199 22.40 1.02 -4.83
N PRO A 200 23.57 0.84 -5.47
CA PRO A 200 23.96 1.68 -6.59
C PRO A 200 22.97 1.48 -7.75
N ALA A 201 22.66 2.55 -8.49
CA ALA A 201 21.93 2.43 -9.73
C ALA A 201 22.79 1.61 -10.69
N CYS A 202 22.31 0.44 -11.13
CA CYS A 202 23.07 -0.44 -12.01
C CYS A 202 23.46 0.32 -13.30
N PRO A 203 24.74 0.64 -13.55
CA PRO A 203 25.14 1.46 -14.69
C PRO A 203 24.97 0.71 -16.03
N ALA A 204 25.04 -0.62 -16.00
CA ALA A 204 25.29 -1.43 -17.20
C ALA A 204 24.03 -1.95 -17.93
N ARG A 205 22.81 -1.74 -17.39
CA ARG A 205 21.57 -2.23 -18.04
C ARG A 205 20.45 -1.21 -18.18
N CYS A 206 20.56 -0.03 -17.55
CA CYS A 206 19.57 1.03 -17.75
C CYS A 206 19.81 1.85 -19.03
N ALA A 207 21.03 1.88 -19.56
CA ALA A 207 21.40 2.73 -20.70
C ALA A 207 20.87 2.25 -22.08
N SER A 208 20.37 1.02 -22.19
CA SER A 208 19.90 0.43 -23.46
C SER A 208 18.39 0.32 -23.59
N ALA A 209 17.62 0.69 -22.56
CA ALA A 209 16.17 0.82 -22.69
C ALA A 209 15.80 2.23 -23.15
N GLN A 210 15.97 2.52 -24.45
CA GLN A 210 15.18 3.57 -25.08
C GLN A 210 13.71 3.17 -24.90
N LEU A 211 13.01 3.86 -23.98
CA LEU A 211 11.56 3.76 -23.83
C LEU A 211 10.92 3.94 -25.20
N GLN A 212 10.37 2.85 -25.76
CA GLN A 212 9.51 2.94 -26.92
C GLN A 212 8.27 3.74 -26.50
N PRO A 213 7.88 4.81 -27.23
CA PRO A 213 6.79 5.69 -26.84
C PRO A 213 5.42 5.02 -26.62
N ASN A 214 5.28 3.75 -26.99
CA ASN A 214 4.03 3.01 -26.96
C ASN A 214 3.87 2.08 -25.74
N ASP A 215 4.90 1.92 -24.91
CA ASP A 215 4.76 1.27 -23.59
C ASP A 215 4.37 2.34 -22.57
N THR A 216 3.13 2.83 -22.61
CA THR A 216 2.64 3.70 -21.53
C THR A 216 2.59 2.89 -20.24
N PRO A 217 3.42 3.20 -19.22
CA PRO A 217 3.23 2.61 -17.89
C PRO A 217 1.84 3.02 -17.39
N PHE A 218 1.03 2.03 -17.02
CA PHE A 218 -0.31 2.28 -16.51
C PHE A 218 -0.19 2.76 -15.05
N ALA A 219 -0.07 4.07 -14.88
CA ALA A 219 -0.18 4.74 -13.60
C ALA A 219 -1.67 4.76 -13.19
N SER A 220 -2.03 3.97 -12.18
CA SER A 220 -3.31 4.14 -11.49
C SER A 220 -3.09 5.06 -10.31
N SER A 221 -3.26 6.36 -10.52
CA SER A 221 -3.36 7.34 -9.44
C SER A 221 -4.77 7.29 -8.86
N CYS A 222 -4.89 7.00 -7.57
CA CYS A 222 -6.15 7.14 -6.83
C CYS A 222 -6.27 8.52 -6.14
N VAL A 223 -5.39 9.47 -6.49
CA VAL A 223 -5.11 10.65 -5.66
C VAL A 223 -6.32 11.60 -5.57
N ASP A 224 -7.24 11.60 -6.55
CA ASP A 224 -8.36 12.55 -6.61
C ASP A 224 -9.73 11.94 -6.95
N ALA A 225 -10.02 10.71 -6.50
CA ALA A 225 -11.41 10.25 -6.47
C ALA A 225 -12.18 10.99 -5.35
N ALA A 226 -12.33 12.31 -5.49
CA ALA A 226 -13.24 13.11 -4.70
C ALA A 226 -14.63 12.47 -4.83
N VAL A 227 -15.11 11.90 -3.73
CA VAL A 227 -16.52 11.58 -3.52
C VAL A 227 -17.25 12.89 -3.73
N ARG A 228 -17.74 13.15 -4.95
CA ARG A 228 -18.72 14.20 -5.17
C ARG A 228 -19.95 13.74 -4.39
N PRO A 229 -20.39 14.45 -3.34
CA PRO A 229 -21.71 14.19 -2.79
C PRO A 229 -22.69 14.33 -3.94
N SER A 230 -23.55 13.32 -4.13
CA SER A 230 -24.61 13.34 -5.12
C SER A 230 -25.56 14.50 -4.81
N GLY A 231 -25.20 15.68 -5.32
CA GLY A 231 -26.06 16.86 -5.37
C GLY A 231 -27.24 16.53 -6.25
N ARG A 232 -28.39 16.36 -5.61
CA ARG A 232 -29.67 16.05 -6.22
C ARG A 232 -30.18 17.31 -6.93
N GLU A 233 -29.88 17.47 -8.22
CA GLU A 233 -30.64 18.36 -9.09
C GLU A 233 -31.28 17.54 -10.21
N GLY A 234 -32.59 17.70 -10.34
CA GLY A 234 -33.47 16.77 -11.02
C GLY A 234 -33.32 16.78 -12.53
N CYS A 235 -33.27 15.58 -13.09
CA CYS A 235 -33.81 15.26 -14.41
C CYS A 235 -34.63 13.97 -14.26
N ALA A 236 -35.90 14.06 -14.63
CA ALA A 236 -36.82 12.93 -14.64
C ALA A 236 -36.52 12.02 -15.83
N GLY A 237 -36.44 10.71 -15.58
CA GLY A 237 -36.72 9.67 -16.56
C GLY A 237 -35.51 8.99 -17.20
N GLU A 238 -34.81 8.15 -16.44
CA GLU A 238 -34.12 6.96 -16.99
C GLU A 238 -34.30 5.80 -15.99
N GLU A 239 -34.59 4.61 -16.51
CA GLU A 239 -34.86 3.41 -15.74
C GLU A 239 -33.63 3.01 -14.91
N GLU A 240 -33.77 3.00 -13.58
CA GLU A 240 -32.80 2.42 -12.65
C GLU A 240 -32.63 0.93 -12.95
N GLY A 241 -31.60 0.61 -13.75
CA GLY A 241 -31.09 -0.75 -13.87
C GLY A 241 -30.56 -1.19 -12.51
N CYS A 242 -31.36 -1.98 -11.79
CA CYS A 242 -30.96 -2.63 -10.55
C CYS A 242 -29.67 -3.42 -10.82
N ALA A 243 -28.57 -3.04 -10.17
CA ALA A 243 -27.31 -3.76 -10.28
C ALA A 243 -27.56 -5.25 -9.97
N PRO A 244 -27.00 -6.19 -10.76
CA PRO A 244 -27.24 -7.61 -10.54
C PRO A 244 -26.87 -7.99 -9.09
N PRO A 245 -27.64 -8.88 -8.43
CA PRO A 245 -27.37 -9.29 -7.07
C PRO A 245 -25.95 -9.85 -6.95
N LEU A 246 -25.18 -9.35 -5.99
CA LEU A 246 -23.81 -9.74 -5.64
C LEU A 246 -23.77 -11.17 -5.05
N ALA A 247 -24.15 -12.18 -5.84
CA ALA A 247 -24.35 -13.55 -5.37
C ALA A 247 -23.06 -14.24 -4.86
N ASP A 248 -21.87 -13.73 -5.22
CA ASP A 248 -20.59 -14.38 -4.92
C ASP A 248 -19.65 -13.56 -4.03
N CYS A 249 -20.19 -12.67 -3.18
CA CYS A 249 -19.36 -11.92 -2.26
C CYS A 249 -18.87 -12.77 -1.08
N VAL A 250 -17.56 -12.83 -0.87
CA VAL A 250 -16.95 -13.43 0.31
C VAL A 250 -16.87 -12.39 1.42
N LYS A 251 -17.49 -12.67 2.57
CA LYS A 251 -17.35 -11.86 3.79
C LYS A 251 -15.95 -12.09 4.38
N ARG A 252 -15.15 -11.03 4.50
CA ARG A 252 -13.85 -11.07 5.17
C ARG A 252 -13.84 -10.13 6.35
N THR A 253 -13.23 -10.59 7.44
CA THR A 253 -12.99 -9.79 8.63
C THR A 253 -11.52 -9.44 8.71
N LEU A 254 -11.20 -8.15 8.67
CA LEU A 254 -9.85 -7.64 8.85
C LEU A 254 -9.72 -7.06 10.25
N LEU A 255 -8.60 -7.36 10.89
CA LEU A 255 -8.24 -6.78 12.17
C LEU A 255 -7.61 -5.41 11.92
N LEU A 256 -8.19 -4.36 12.48
CA LEU A 256 -7.57 -3.06 12.66
C LEU A 256 -6.86 -3.11 14.02
N GLY A 257 -5.54 -2.92 14.05
CA GLY A 257 -4.77 -2.90 15.28
C GLY A 257 -3.89 -1.67 15.32
N MET A 258 -4.28 -0.65 16.07
CA MET A 258 -3.45 0.54 16.36
C MET A 258 -3.77 1.11 17.74
N PHE A 259 -2.74 1.52 18.48
CA PHE A 259 -2.85 2.20 19.78
C PHE A 259 -3.81 1.52 20.76
N ASP A 260 -3.59 0.23 21.01
CA ASP A 260 -4.37 -0.62 21.92
C ASP A 260 -5.85 -0.79 21.55
N ARG A 261 -6.25 -0.39 20.34
CA ARG A 261 -7.61 -0.58 19.84
C ARG A 261 -7.64 -1.66 18.77
N THR A 262 -8.58 -2.58 18.96
CA THR A 262 -8.92 -3.59 17.97
C THR A 262 -10.29 -3.28 17.40
N CYS A 263 -10.38 -3.04 16.10
CA CYS A 263 -11.66 -2.97 15.40
C CYS A 263 -11.74 -4.08 14.35
N LEU A 264 -12.93 -4.63 14.15
CA LEU A 264 -13.20 -5.60 13.08
C LEU A 264 -13.79 -4.85 11.90
N LEU A 265 -13.08 -4.88 10.77
CA LEU A 265 -13.59 -4.41 9.49
C LEU A 265 -14.18 -5.60 8.75
N THR A 266 -15.50 -5.60 8.57
CA THR A 266 -16.14 -6.56 7.68
C THR A 266 -16.26 -5.94 6.29
N CYS A 267 -15.72 -6.61 5.27
CA CYS A 267 -15.95 -6.24 3.88
C CYS A 267 -16.54 -7.42 3.09
N GLN A 268 -17.39 -7.09 2.11
CA GLN A 268 -17.82 -8.02 1.07
C GLN A 268 -16.93 -7.80 -0.14
N THR A 269 -16.14 -8.81 -0.49
CA THR A 269 -15.28 -8.78 -1.67
C THR A 269 -15.89 -9.67 -2.75
N PRO A 270 -15.93 -9.26 -4.03
CA PRO A 270 -16.32 -10.17 -5.10
C PRO A 270 -15.46 -11.44 -5.06
N ALA A 271 -16.03 -12.58 -5.43
CA ALA A 271 -15.28 -13.81 -5.59
C ALA A 271 -14.11 -13.57 -6.55
N VAL A 272 -12.91 -13.94 -6.10
CA VAL A 272 -11.71 -13.85 -6.91
C VAL A 272 -11.67 -15.13 -7.74
N GLU A 273 -12.44 -15.16 -8.83
CA GLU A 273 -12.34 -16.25 -9.78
C GLU A 273 -11.01 -16.12 -10.55
N GLY A 274 -10.24 -17.20 -10.57
CA GLY A 274 -8.86 -17.21 -11.01
C GLY A 274 -8.69 -16.66 -12.43
N GLY A 275 -7.99 -15.53 -12.56
CA GLY A 275 -7.36 -15.09 -13.80
C GLY A 275 -7.69 -13.67 -14.25
N GLU A 276 -8.91 -13.17 -14.04
CA GLU A 276 -9.27 -11.80 -14.39
C GLU A 276 -9.21 -10.89 -13.16
N GLN A 277 -8.03 -10.29 -12.95
CA GLN A 277 -7.86 -9.15 -12.06
C GLN A 277 -8.70 -7.98 -12.61
N THR A 278 -9.93 -7.84 -12.11
CA THR A 278 -10.78 -6.71 -12.48
C THR A 278 -10.08 -5.40 -12.13
N ARG A 279 -9.91 -4.54 -13.15
CA ARG A 279 -9.17 -3.27 -13.09
C ARG A 279 -9.92 -2.16 -12.34
N THR A 280 -11.00 -2.49 -11.65
CA THR A 280 -11.99 -1.54 -11.15
C THR A 280 -12.00 -1.51 -9.64
N ALA A 281 -11.89 -0.29 -9.10
CA ALA A 281 -12.29 0.02 -7.73
C ALA A 281 -13.75 -0.40 -7.54
N HIS A 282 -14.00 -1.30 -6.59
CA HIS A 282 -15.36 -1.66 -6.21
C HIS A 282 -15.76 -0.84 -4.99
N ASN A 283 -16.84 -0.08 -5.07
CA ASN A 283 -17.40 0.62 -3.92
C ASN A 283 -17.87 -0.42 -2.89
N VAL A 284 -17.14 -0.58 -1.80
CA VAL A 284 -17.60 -1.38 -0.65
C VAL A 284 -18.65 -0.54 0.08
N SER A 285 -19.91 -0.95 -0.04
CA SER A 285 -21.06 -0.19 0.43
C SER A 285 -21.31 -0.27 1.95
N ALA A 286 -20.63 -1.16 2.67
CA ALA A 286 -20.79 -1.24 4.12
C ALA A 286 -19.52 -1.75 4.81
N VAL A 287 -18.95 -0.91 5.67
CA VAL A 287 -18.03 -1.31 6.72
C VAL A 287 -18.80 -1.23 8.03
N GLN A 288 -19.17 -2.38 8.60
CA GLN A 288 -19.70 -2.39 9.96
C GLN A 288 -18.52 -2.42 10.94
N THR A 289 -18.24 -1.28 11.58
CA THR A 289 -17.34 -1.21 12.74
C THR A 289 -18.05 -1.79 13.95
N TRP A 290 -17.63 -2.96 14.40
CA TRP A 290 -18.05 -3.48 15.71
C TRP A 290 -17.11 -2.90 16.75
N ALA A 291 -17.57 -1.90 17.50
CA ALA A 291 -16.90 -1.50 18.72
C ALA A 291 -17.11 -2.61 19.76
N THR A 292 -16.21 -3.60 19.78
CA THR A 292 -16.04 -4.37 21.02
C THR A 292 -15.44 -3.40 22.02
N SER A 293 -16.18 -3.11 23.09
CA SER A 293 -15.74 -2.29 24.21
C SER A 293 -14.32 -2.72 24.64
N VAL A 294 -13.31 -1.93 24.28
CA VAL A 294 -11.98 -2.06 24.84
C VAL A 294 -12.00 -1.23 26.11
N ALA A 295 -11.84 -1.89 27.25
CA ALA A 295 -11.49 -1.19 28.48
C ALA A 295 -10.14 -0.50 28.21
N ILE A 296 -10.17 0.82 28.07
CA ILE A 296 -8.97 1.65 28.07
C ILE A 296 -8.38 1.48 29.47
N SER A 297 -7.38 0.60 29.62
CA SER A 297 -6.57 0.64 30.82
C SER A 297 -5.79 1.95 30.77
N PRO A 298 -5.83 2.79 31.83
CA PRO A 298 -4.99 3.97 31.87
C PRO A 298 -3.53 3.52 31.70
N HIS A 299 -2.81 4.19 30.82
CA HIS A 299 -1.38 3.97 30.60
C HIS A 299 -0.66 3.92 31.96
N THR A 300 -0.25 2.73 32.38
CA THR A 300 0.83 2.60 33.35
C THR A 300 2.10 2.91 32.59
N SER A 301 2.57 4.14 32.73
CA SER A 301 3.95 4.52 32.48
C SER A 301 4.87 3.50 33.16
N VAL A 302 5.65 2.77 32.36
CA VAL A 302 6.82 2.00 32.81
C VAL A 302 8.04 2.66 32.19
#